data_AF-K8WHC9-F1
#
_entry.id   AF-K8WHC9-F1
#
_cell.length_a   1.000
_cell.length_b   1.000
_cell.length_c   1.000
_cell.angle_alpha   90.00
_cell.angle_beta   90.00
_cell.angle_gamma   90.00
#
_symmetry.space_group_name_H-M   'P 1'
#
loop_
_entity.id
_entity.type
_entity.pdbx_description
1 polymer ?
#
loop_
_entity_poly.entity_id
_entity_poly.type
_entity_poly.pdbx_seq_one_letter_code
_entity_poly.pdbx_strand_id
1 'polypeptide(L)'
;MIGNLLNIKDSKMHRTNSSPQFPQLKNEISDYKESMFEWWDSIDESKIGEWTFLLCLACWGVSDEVFKLIAFTIALLFFSERFVMIAKASTFTTKKESELFKKIRAARVSDNEFYELIMQLKSVIRNRSLFKSCLVIKRTWEFILSYAFLFFSFWYVIETYFKQ
;
A
#
# COMPACT_ATOMS: atom_id res chain seq x y z
N MET A 1 32.46 32.07 54.75
CA MET A 1 31.44 30.99 54.81
C MET A 1 30.25 31.45 53.98
N ILE A 2 29.58 30.53 53.26
CA ILE A 2 28.59 30.75 52.17
C ILE A 2 29.25 30.81 50.78
N GLY A 3 29.83 29.69 50.36
CA GLY A 3 30.40 29.54 49.02
C GLY A 3 30.45 28.11 48.52
N ASN A 4 29.54 27.23 48.97
CA ASN A 4 29.56 25.80 48.58
C ASN A 4 28.18 25.14 48.42
N LEU A 5 27.07 25.90 48.37
CA LEU A 5 25.72 25.33 48.23
C LEU A 5 25.12 25.43 46.81
N LEU A 6 25.84 25.98 45.83
CA LEU A 6 25.38 26.07 44.44
C LEU A 6 25.93 24.97 43.52
N ASN A 7 26.78 24.07 44.02
CA ASN A 7 27.43 23.04 43.21
C ASN A 7 26.66 21.69 43.17
N ILE A 8 25.36 21.71 43.50
CA ILE A 8 24.50 20.49 43.53
C ILE A 8 23.38 20.58 42.48
N LYS A 9 23.35 21.60 41.62
CA LYS A 9 22.22 21.81 40.70
C LYS A 9 22.43 21.48 39.22
N ASP A 10 23.66 21.31 38.72
CA ASP A 10 23.86 21.26 37.25
C ASP A 10 24.75 20.13 36.71
N SER A 11 24.69 18.91 37.26
CA SER A 11 25.38 17.77 36.64
C SER A 11 24.71 16.41 36.82
N LYS A 12 23.39 16.37 36.66
CA LYS A 12 22.72 15.18 36.10
C LYS A 12 21.99 15.57 34.82
N MET A 13 22.76 16.13 33.90
CA MET A 13 22.41 16.01 32.48
C MET A 13 22.55 14.52 32.15
N HIS A 14 21.45 13.78 32.27
CA HIS A 14 21.30 12.51 31.59
C HIS A 14 21.46 12.83 30.10
N ARG A 15 22.71 12.82 29.60
CA ARG A 15 22.96 12.54 28.20
C ARG A 15 22.37 11.16 28.00
N THR A 16 21.15 11.11 27.52
CA THR A 16 20.60 9.94 26.84
C THR A 16 21.61 9.66 25.73
N ASN A 17 22.53 8.74 26.00
CA ASN A 17 23.42 8.18 24.99
C ASN A 17 22.51 7.40 24.06
N SER A 18 21.89 8.12 23.13
CA SER A 18 21.03 7.51 22.13
C SER A 18 21.90 6.52 21.37
N SER A 19 21.46 5.28 21.28
CA SER A 19 22.23 4.27 20.55
C SER A 19 22.46 4.78 19.13
N PRO A 20 23.66 4.67 18.54
CA PRO A 20 23.91 5.11 17.16
C PRO A 20 22.98 4.41 16.15
N GLN A 21 22.39 3.28 16.53
CA GLN A 21 21.43 2.51 15.73
C GLN A 21 20.00 3.09 15.80
N PHE A 22 19.66 3.85 16.84
CA PHE A 22 18.33 4.43 17.03
C PHE A 22 17.94 5.42 15.92
N PRO A 23 18.74 6.45 15.57
CA PRO A 23 18.40 7.36 14.47
C PRO A 23 18.38 6.65 13.11
N GLN A 24 19.22 5.63 12.91
CA GLN A 24 19.24 4.83 11.68
C GLN A 24 17.93 4.06 11.49
N LEU A 25 17.47 3.34 12.53
CA LEU A 25 16.21 2.60 12.48
C LEU A 25 15.00 3.52 12.34
N LYS A 26 15.05 4.70 12.97
CA LYS A 26 14.00 5.72 12.83
C LYS A 26 13.89 6.23 11.40
N ASN A 27 15.03 6.48 10.74
CA ASN A 27 15.05 6.84 9.33
C ASN A 27 14.54 5.70 8.44
N GLU A 28 14.97 4.45 8.67
CA GLU A 28 14.47 3.31 7.89
C GLU A 28 12.93 3.14 8.01
N ILE A 29 12.34 3.40 9.19
CA ILE A 29 10.88 3.41 9.38
C ILE A 29 10.22 4.57 8.61
N SER A 30 10.87 5.74 8.57
CA SER A 30 10.38 6.90 7.82
C SER A 30 10.42 6.65 6.31
N ASP A 31 11.53 6.13 5.79
CA ASP A 31 11.70 5.78 4.38
C ASP A 31 10.68 4.71 3.97
N TYR A 32 10.45 3.71 4.84
CA TYR A 32 9.39 2.71 4.63
C TYR A 32 8.01 3.36 4.51
N LYS A 33 7.70 4.31 5.39
CA LYS A 33 6.42 5.04 5.37
C LYS A 33 6.28 5.85 4.08
N GLU A 34 7.32 6.55 3.66
CA GLU A 34 7.33 7.39 2.45
C GLU A 34 7.18 6.54 1.18
N SER A 35 8.01 5.50 1.00
CA SER A 35 7.88 4.57 -0.13
C SER A 35 6.51 3.90 -0.18
N MET A 36 5.89 3.64 0.98
CA MET A 36 4.55 3.09 1.04
C MET A 36 3.51 4.11 0.52
N PHE A 37 3.63 5.39 0.86
CA PHE A 37 2.74 6.43 0.37
C PHE A 37 2.93 6.70 -1.12
N GLU A 38 4.17 6.83 -1.60
CA GLU A 38 4.46 7.00 -3.03
C GLU A 38 3.89 5.85 -3.87
N TRP A 39 4.02 4.61 -3.38
CA TRP A 39 3.41 3.48 -4.04
C TRP A 39 1.88 3.58 -4.09
N TRP A 40 1.24 4.00 -3.01
CA TRP A 40 -0.21 4.20 -2.99
C TRP A 40 -0.66 5.32 -3.94
N ASP A 41 0.07 6.43 -3.99
CA ASP A 41 -0.23 7.54 -4.89
C ASP A 41 -0.08 7.13 -6.36
N SER A 42 0.91 6.27 -6.68
CA SER A 42 1.08 5.71 -8.03
C SER A 42 -0.10 4.84 -8.50
N ILE A 43 -0.88 4.29 -7.58
CA ILE A 43 -2.10 3.54 -7.90
C ILE A 43 -3.28 4.51 -8.17
N ASP A 44 -3.36 5.59 -7.39
CA ASP A 44 -4.45 6.57 -7.45
C ASP A 44 -4.42 7.44 -8.71
N GLU A 45 -3.23 7.72 -9.24
CA GLU A 45 -3.07 8.56 -10.44
C GLU A 45 -3.67 7.92 -11.72
N SER A 46 -4.02 6.65 -11.65
CA SER A 46 -4.43 5.87 -12.80
C SER A 46 -5.96 5.86 -12.96
N LYS A 47 -6.48 6.61 -13.94
CA LYS A 47 -7.91 6.63 -14.36
C LYS A 47 -8.41 5.30 -14.97
N ILE A 48 -7.89 4.17 -14.51
CA ILE A 48 -8.04 2.85 -15.11
C ILE A 48 -9.51 2.41 -15.09
N GLY A 49 -10.26 2.73 -14.04
CA GLY A 49 -11.69 2.44 -13.95
C GLY A 49 -12.48 3.06 -15.11
N GLU A 50 -12.30 4.37 -15.34
CA GLU A 50 -12.95 5.11 -16.43
C GLU A 50 -12.65 4.48 -17.81
N TRP A 51 -11.38 4.16 -18.09
CA TRP A 51 -11.00 3.53 -19.37
C TRP A 51 -11.52 2.11 -19.51
N THR A 52 -11.59 1.34 -18.42
CA THR A 52 -12.15 -0.02 -18.42
C THR A 52 -13.64 0.03 -18.74
N PHE A 53 -14.36 0.97 -18.13
CA PHE A 53 -15.77 1.18 -18.38
C PHE A 53 -16.04 1.60 -19.83
N LEU A 54 -15.28 2.57 -20.34
CA LEU A 54 -15.38 3.02 -21.74
C LEU A 54 -15.07 1.89 -22.74
N LEU A 55 -14.05 1.07 -22.46
CA LEU A 55 -13.73 -0.07 -23.32
C LEU A 55 -14.85 -1.11 -23.30
N CYS A 56 -15.44 -1.38 -22.13
CA CYS A 56 -16.58 -2.27 -22.00
C CYS A 56 -17.79 -1.76 -22.82
N LEU A 57 -18.09 -0.46 -22.77
CA LEU A 57 -19.13 0.15 -23.60
C LEU A 57 -18.82 0.03 -25.09
N ALA A 58 -17.56 0.21 -25.50
CA ALA A 58 -17.15 0.04 -26.89
C ALA A 58 -17.35 -1.40 -27.38
N CYS A 59 -17.06 -2.41 -26.54
CA CYS A 59 -17.30 -3.82 -26.87
C CYS A 59 -18.79 -4.12 -27.12
N TRP A 60 -19.70 -3.50 -26.37
CA TRP A 60 -21.14 -3.65 -26.58
C TRP A 60 -21.65 -3.06 -27.90
N GLY A 61 -20.91 -2.11 -28.50
CA GLY A 61 -21.25 -1.52 -29.81
C GLY A 61 -21.03 -2.45 -31.00
N VAL A 62 -20.33 -3.58 -30.81
CA VAL A 62 -20.06 -4.56 -31.88
C VAL A 62 -21.30 -5.42 -32.13
N SER A 63 -21.82 -5.40 -33.36
CA SER A 63 -23.04 -6.14 -33.71
C SER A 63 -22.82 -7.64 -33.93
N ASP A 64 -21.61 -8.04 -34.34
CA ASP A 64 -21.26 -9.45 -34.58
C ASP A 64 -20.80 -10.13 -33.29
N GLU A 65 -21.39 -11.28 -32.95
CA GLU A 65 -21.14 -11.98 -31.69
C GLU A 65 -19.72 -12.55 -31.57
N VAL A 66 -19.11 -13.00 -32.67
CA VAL A 66 -17.74 -13.53 -32.67
C VAL A 66 -16.75 -12.39 -32.44
N PHE A 67 -16.91 -11.28 -33.15
CA PHE A 67 -16.06 -10.10 -32.96
C PHE A 67 -16.26 -9.47 -31.58
N LYS A 68 -17.48 -9.49 -31.03
CA LYS A 68 -17.78 -9.04 -29.68
C LYS A 68 -17.03 -9.87 -28.64
N LEU A 69 -17.06 -11.20 -28.75
CA LEU A 69 -16.36 -12.12 -27.85
C LEU A 69 -14.84 -11.92 -27.89
N ILE A 70 -14.27 -11.74 -29.09
CA ILE A 70 -12.84 -11.40 -29.25
C ILE A 70 -12.51 -10.07 -28.59
N ALA A 71 -13.34 -9.03 -28.79
CA ALA A 71 -13.12 -7.71 -28.20
C ALA A 71 -13.10 -7.75 -26.67
N PHE A 72 -14.05 -8.45 -26.04
CA PHE A 72 -14.06 -8.64 -24.59
C PHE A 72 -12.86 -9.46 -24.08
N THR A 73 -12.40 -10.45 -24.85
CA THR A 73 -11.23 -11.24 -24.50
C THR A 73 -9.96 -10.38 -24.49
N ILE A 74 -9.79 -9.52 -25.50
CA ILE A 74 -8.67 -8.57 -25.57
C ILE A 74 -8.74 -7.55 -24.43
N ALA A 75 -9.94 -7.04 -24.12
CA ALA A 75 -10.16 -6.14 -22.99
C ALA A 75 -9.71 -6.78 -21.67
N LEU A 76 -10.13 -8.02 -21.40
CA LEU A 76 -9.73 -8.76 -20.19
C LEU A 76 -8.22 -8.97 -20.11
N LEU A 77 -7.56 -9.32 -21.22
CA LEU A 77 -6.11 -9.50 -21.25
C LEU A 77 -5.37 -8.20 -20.92
N PHE A 78 -5.72 -7.08 -21.56
CA PHE A 78 -5.10 -5.78 -21.30
C PHE A 78 -5.24 -5.32 -19.86
N PHE A 79 -6.39 -5.55 -19.23
CA PHE A 79 -6.62 -5.14 -17.85
C PHE A 79 -6.07 -6.12 -16.81
N SER A 80 -5.88 -7.40 -17.17
CA SER A 80 -5.28 -8.41 -16.28
C SER A 80 -3.81 -8.11 -15.96
N GLU A 81 -3.02 -7.63 -16.94
CA GLU A 81 -1.60 -7.30 -16.74
C GLU A 81 -1.39 -6.20 -15.69
N ARG A 82 -2.30 -5.23 -15.66
CA ARG A 82 -2.26 -4.12 -14.69
C ARG A 82 -2.63 -4.59 -13.28
N PHE A 83 -3.53 -5.56 -13.16
CA PHE A 83 -3.85 -6.18 -11.88
C PHE A 83 -2.64 -6.92 -11.29
N VAL A 84 -1.81 -7.57 -12.13
CA VAL A 84 -0.57 -8.22 -11.70
C VAL A 84 0.45 -7.21 -11.18
N MET A 85 0.56 -6.01 -11.77
CA MET A 85 1.41 -4.93 -11.24
C MET A 85 0.98 -4.48 -9.85
N ILE A 86 -0.33 -4.25 -9.65
CA ILE A 86 -0.90 -3.87 -8.34
C ILE A 86 -0.66 -4.98 -7.31
N ALA A 87 -0.88 -6.25 -7.69
CA ALA A 87 -0.68 -7.40 -6.83
C ALA A 87 0.78 -7.60 -6.41
N LYS A 88 1.75 -7.41 -7.32
CA LYS A 88 3.20 -7.56 -7.04
C LYS A 88 3.72 -6.56 -6.02
N ALA A 89 3.17 -5.36 -5.99
CA ALA A 89 3.64 -4.35 -5.06
C ALA A 89 3.10 -4.55 -3.62
N SER A 90 1.95 -5.20 -3.47
CA SER A 90 1.44 -5.63 -2.16
C SER A 90 2.42 -6.54 -1.41
N THR A 91 3.23 -7.32 -2.14
CA THR A 91 4.19 -8.29 -1.58
C THR A 91 5.41 -7.62 -0.92
N PHE A 92 5.70 -6.36 -1.26
CA PHE A 92 6.83 -5.61 -0.67
C PHE A 92 6.57 -5.17 0.77
N THR A 93 5.31 -4.96 1.16
CA THR A 93 4.97 -4.36 2.45
C THR A 93 5.16 -5.32 3.63
N THR A 94 4.66 -6.55 3.55
CA THR A 94 4.76 -7.52 4.66
C THR A 94 6.19 -8.03 4.89
N LYS A 95 6.99 -8.18 3.83
CA LYS A 95 8.38 -8.65 3.93
C LYS A 95 9.29 -7.59 4.57
N LYS A 96 9.18 -6.33 4.13
CA LYS A 96 9.92 -5.20 4.72
C LYS A 96 9.55 -4.99 6.19
N GLU A 97 8.28 -5.13 6.56
CA GLU A 97 7.83 -5.04 7.96
C GLU A 97 8.50 -6.11 8.84
N SER A 98 8.56 -7.36 8.37
CA SER A 98 9.23 -8.45 9.09
C SER A 98 10.73 -8.21 9.25
N GLU A 99 11.38 -7.69 8.21
CA GLU A 99 12.81 -7.33 8.24
C GLU A 99 13.09 -6.19 9.22
N LEU A 100 12.26 -5.14 9.23
CA LEU A 100 12.35 -4.04 10.20
C LEU A 100 12.15 -4.54 11.63
N PHE A 101 11.17 -5.42 11.89
CA PHE A 101 10.98 -6.04 13.21
C PHE A 101 12.21 -6.85 13.66
N LYS A 102 12.83 -7.59 12.75
CA LYS A 102 14.06 -8.36 13.04
C LYS A 102 15.23 -7.43 13.34
N LYS A 103 15.41 -6.35 12.56
CA LYS A 103 16.46 -5.34 12.79
C LYS A 103 16.29 -4.64 14.14
N ILE A 104 15.08 -4.22 14.49
CA ILE A 104 14.79 -3.57 15.78
C ILE A 104 15.06 -4.54 16.95
N ARG A 105 14.72 -5.83 16.81
CA ARG A 105 15.01 -6.86 17.83
C ARG A 105 16.50 -7.19 17.97
N ALA A 106 17.26 -7.12 16.89
CA ALA A 106 18.69 -7.36 16.89
C ALA A 106 19.52 -6.13 17.30
N ALA A 107 18.89 -4.95 17.37
CA ALA A 107 19.57 -3.70 17.66
C ALA A 107 19.94 -3.59 19.16
N ARG A 108 21.12 -3.05 19.43
CA ARG A 108 21.55 -2.71 20.79
C ARG A 108 21.02 -1.32 21.14
N VAL A 109 19.74 -1.24 21.46
CA VAL A 109 19.03 -0.02 21.86
C VAL A 109 18.52 -0.16 23.29
N SER A 110 18.29 0.95 23.99
CA SER A 110 17.67 0.94 25.32
C SER A 110 16.19 0.51 25.25
N ASP A 111 15.63 0.03 26.37
CA ASP A 111 14.22 -0.42 26.40
C ASP A 111 13.22 0.68 26.01
N ASN A 112 13.51 1.93 26.36
CA ASN A 112 12.69 3.08 26.00
C ASN A 112 12.75 3.36 24.48
N GLU A 113 13.96 3.33 23.90
CA GLU A 113 14.16 3.50 22.46
C GLU A 113 13.53 2.35 21.65
N PHE A 114 13.66 1.12 22.17
CA PHE A 114 13.02 -0.06 21.59
C PHE A 114 11.50 0.10 21.55
N TYR A 115 10.89 0.53 22.66
CA TYR A 115 9.46 0.76 22.73
C TYR A 115 9.01 1.85 21.75
N GLU A 116 9.75 2.95 21.64
CA GLU A 116 9.47 4.03 20.68
C GLU A 116 9.48 3.53 19.23
N LEU A 117 10.53 2.79 18.83
CA LEU A 117 10.65 2.24 17.47
C LEU A 117 9.50 1.26 17.14
N ILE A 118 9.16 0.38 18.08
CA ILE A 118 8.06 -0.57 17.92
C ILE A 118 6.71 0.16 17.83
N MET A 119 6.50 1.20 18.64
CA MET A 119 5.28 2.00 18.61
C MET A 119 5.14 2.75 17.30
N GLN A 120 6.22 3.36 16.79
CA GLN A 120 6.24 4.01 15.48
C GLN A 120 5.93 3.01 14.36
N LEU A 121 6.60 1.86 14.32
CA LEU A 121 6.34 0.82 13.31
C LEU A 121 4.90 0.31 13.38
N LYS A 122 4.38 0.01 14.58
CA LYS A 122 2.97 -0.38 14.78
C LYS A 122 2.00 0.71 14.32
N SER A 123 2.33 1.98 14.54
CA SER A 123 1.49 3.09 14.08
C SER A 123 1.42 3.15 12.56
N VAL A 124 2.54 2.93 11.86
CA VAL A 124 2.61 2.88 10.39
C VAL A 124 1.82 1.68 9.87
N ILE A 125 1.97 0.50 10.48
CA ILE A 125 1.22 -0.72 10.11
C ILE A 125 -0.29 -0.53 10.32
N ARG A 126 -0.69 0.06 11.46
CA ARG A 126 -2.10 0.33 11.76
C ARG A 126 -2.67 1.37 10.80
N ASN A 127 -1.92 2.42 10.51
CA ASN A 127 -2.33 3.43 9.56
C ASN A 127 -2.47 2.83 8.16
N ARG A 128 -1.56 1.96 7.73
CA ARG A 128 -1.69 1.17 6.50
C ARG A 128 -2.99 0.38 6.48
N SER A 129 -3.34 -0.32 7.56
CA SER A 129 -4.58 -1.11 7.64
C SER A 129 -5.83 -0.25 7.51
N LEU A 130 -5.88 0.90 8.20
CA LEU A 130 -7.03 1.81 8.15
C LEU A 130 -7.15 2.51 6.81
N PHE A 131 -6.03 2.95 6.24
CA PHE A 131 -5.95 3.46 4.87
C PHE A 131 -6.36 2.36 3.87
N LYS A 132 -5.85 1.13 4.01
CA LYS A 132 -6.22 0.01 3.14
C LYS A 132 -7.73 -0.28 3.17
N SER A 133 -8.44 -0.07 4.27
CA SER A 133 -9.90 -0.27 4.28
C SER A 133 -10.65 0.95 3.74
N CYS A 134 -10.33 2.17 4.21
CA CYS A 134 -11.10 3.35 3.84
C CYS A 134 -10.78 3.85 2.42
N LEU A 135 -9.51 3.88 2.04
CA LEU A 135 -9.06 4.37 0.73
C LEU A 135 -9.29 3.35 -0.38
N VAL A 136 -9.06 2.05 -0.15
CA VAL A 136 -9.38 1.03 -1.17
C VAL A 136 -10.88 1.00 -1.45
N ILE A 137 -11.74 1.11 -0.43
CA ILE A 137 -13.18 1.16 -0.68
C ILE A 137 -13.57 2.48 -1.36
N LYS A 138 -13.07 3.63 -0.90
CA LYS A 138 -13.47 4.94 -1.45
C LYS A 138 -12.89 5.25 -2.83
N ARG A 139 -11.75 4.69 -3.20
CA ARG A 139 -11.07 4.98 -4.48
C ARG A 139 -11.04 3.81 -5.46
N THR A 140 -11.02 2.57 -4.97
CA THR A 140 -11.02 1.39 -5.83
C THR A 140 -12.43 0.90 -6.17
N TRP A 141 -13.50 1.50 -5.62
CA TRP A 141 -14.88 1.10 -5.97
C TRP A 141 -15.19 1.29 -7.47
N GLU A 142 -14.70 2.35 -8.11
CA GLU A 142 -14.89 2.57 -9.56
C GLU A 142 -14.19 1.48 -10.37
N PHE A 143 -12.99 1.10 -9.95
CA PHE A 143 -12.25 -0.01 -10.56
C PHE A 143 -12.97 -1.35 -10.35
N ILE A 144 -13.42 -1.63 -9.13
CA ILE A 144 -14.17 -2.85 -8.79
C ILE A 144 -15.48 -2.92 -9.59
N LEU A 145 -16.22 -1.81 -9.68
CA LEU A 145 -17.45 -1.74 -10.46
C LEU A 145 -17.21 -1.92 -11.94
N SER A 146 -16.20 -1.25 -12.51
CA SER A 146 -15.88 -1.35 -13.93
C SER A 146 -15.43 -2.75 -14.31
N TYR A 147 -14.63 -3.39 -13.45
CA TYR A 147 -14.19 -4.76 -13.66
C TYR A 147 -15.33 -5.77 -13.47
N ALA A 148 -16.17 -5.59 -12.45
CA ALA A 148 -17.36 -6.42 -12.27
C ALA A 148 -18.28 -6.30 -13.50
N PHE A 149 -18.50 -5.08 -13.99
CA PHE A 149 -19.30 -4.83 -15.18
C PHE A 149 -18.71 -5.50 -16.43
N LEU A 150 -17.39 -5.41 -16.63
CA LEU A 150 -16.69 -6.10 -17.73
C LEU A 150 -16.84 -7.62 -17.62
N PHE A 151 -16.66 -8.18 -16.42
CA PHE A 151 -16.77 -9.61 -16.17
C PHE A 151 -18.19 -10.15 -16.41
N PHE A 152 -19.21 -9.48 -15.87
CA PHE A 152 -20.61 -9.85 -16.08
C PHE A 152 -21.02 -9.70 -17.56
N SER A 153 -20.55 -8.65 -18.24
CA SER A 153 -20.79 -8.46 -19.68
C SER A 153 -20.17 -9.59 -20.49
N PHE A 154 -18.92 -9.96 -20.21
CA PHE A 154 -18.25 -11.07 -20.89
C PHE A 154 -18.95 -12.40 -20.64
N TRP A 155 -19.34 -12.67 -19.38
CA TRP A 155 -20.09 -13.87 -19.02
C TRP A 155 -21.42 -13.96 -19.79
N TYR A 156 -22.15 -12.86 -19.87
CA TYR A 156 -23.40 -12.78 -20.63
C TYR A 156 -23.20 -13.06 -22.12
N VAL A 157 -22.14 -12.50 -22.73
CA VAL A 157 -21.82 -12.74 -24.14
C VAL A 157 -21.46 -14.21 -24.38
N ILE A 158 -20.69 -14.82 -23.49
CA ILE A 158 -20.38 -16.27 -23.54
C ILE A 158 -21.66 -17.10 -23.48
N GLU A 159 -22.54 -16.84 -22.51
CA GLU A 159 -23.77 -17.61 -22.34
C GLU A 159 -24.68 -17.49 -23.56
N THR A 160 -24.75 -16.29 -24.16
CA THR A 160 -25.54 -16.03 -25.37
C THR A 160 -24.96 -16.78 -26.58
N TYR A 161 -23.64 -16.74 -26.75
CA TYR A 161 -22.96 -17.44 -27.84
C TYR A 161 -23.15 -18.96 -27.79
N PHE A 162 -23.12 -19.58 -26.59
CA PHE A 162 -23.33 -21.02 -26.44
C PHE A 162 -24.79 -21.48 -26.57
N LYS A 163 -25.77 -20.58 -26.49
CA LYS A 163 -27.20 -20.89 -26.67
C LYS A 163 -27.65 -20.79 -28.13
N GLN A 164 -26.82 -20.23 -29.01
CA GLN A 164 -27.04 -20.13 -30.46
C GLN A 164 -26.66 -21.44 -31.16
#